data_AF-A0ABD0C3M2-F1
#
_entry.id   AF-A0ABD0C3M2-F1
#
_cell.length_a   1.000
_cell.length_b   1.000
_cell.length_c   1.000
_cell.angle_alpha   90.00
_cell.angle_beta   90.00
_cell.angle_gamma   90.00
#
_symmetry.space_group_name_H-M   'P 1'
#
loop_
_entity.id
_entity.type
_entity.pdbx_description
1 polymer ?
#
loop_
_entity_poly.entity_id
_entity_poly.type
_entity_poly.pdbx_seq_one_letter_code
_entity_poly.pdbx_strand_id
1 'polypeptide(L)' 'MNCCYHKHAGKKYAELAIQFLRELPMDGAIGINSVLGTYYEALFNNDQATADEVADVLRKNEYVSLIEDTLK' A
#
# COMPACT_ATOMS: atom_id res chain seq x y z
N MET A 1 2.65 -5.25 -11.39
CA MET A 1 2.50 -6.64 -10.91
C MET A 1 1.00 -6.94 -10.85
N ASN A 2 0.48 -7.52 -11.95
CA ASN A 2 -0.86 -8.10 -12.20
C ASN A 2 -2.14 -7.44 -11.68
N CYS A 3 -2.90 -6.85 -12.62
CA CYS A 3 -4.33 -6.53 -12.52
C CYS A 3 -5.23 -7.74 -12.15
N CYS A 4 -4.69 -8.96 -12.24
CA CYS A 4 -5.35 -10.19 -11.82
C CYS A 4 -5.35 -10.39 -10.29
N TYR A 5 -4.46 -9.74 -9.55
CA TYR A 5 -4.35 -9.92 -8.10
C TYR A 5 -5.61 -9.43 -7.36
N HIS A 6 -6.16 -8.29 -7.79
CA HIS A 6 -7.41 -7.74 -7.24
C HIS A 6 -8.67 -8.57 -7.53
N LYS A 7 -8.69 -9.41 -8.57
CA LYS A 7 -9.90 -10.17 -8.96
C LYS A 7 -10.01 -11.56 -8.31
N HIS A 8 -8.90 -12.14 -7.84
CA HIS A 8 -8.88 -13.55 -7.40
C HIS A 8 -8.11 -13.83 -6.09
N ALA A 9 -7.36 -12.87 -5.54
CA ALA A 9 -6.74 -13.08 -4.24
C ALA A 9 -7.78 -12.96 -3.12
N GLY A 10 -8.07 -14.05 -2.42
CA GLY A 10 -8.96 -14.02 -1.26
C GLY A 10 -8.44 -13.08 -0.19
N LYS A 11 -9.33 -12.35 0.50
CA LYS A 11 -9.02 -11.39 1.58
C LYS A 11 -7.92 -11.86 2.53
N LYS A 12 -7.94 -13.15 2.88
CA LYS A 12 -6.94 -13.83 3.72
C LYS A 12 -5.49 -13.70 3.23
N TYR A 13 -5.25 -13.70 1.92
CA TYR A 13 -3.91 -13.52 1.34
C TYR A 13 -3.43 -12.09 1.46
N ALA A 14 -4.32 -11.11 1.32
CA ALA A 14 -4.00 -9.70 1.53
C ALA A 14 -3.69 -9.45 3.02
N GLU A 15 -4.50 -9.99 3.93
CA GLU A 15 -4.29 -9.88 5.38
C GLU A 15 -2.93 -10.45 5.81
N LEU A 16 -2.53 -11.62 5.29
CA LEU A 16 -1.23 -12.22 5.58
C LEU A 16 -0.05 -11.40 5.05
N ALA A 17 -0.17 -10.82 3.84
CA ALA A 17 0.86 -9.97 3.28
C ALA A 17 1.04 -8.68 4.09
N ILE A 18 -0.07 -8.07 4.53
CA ILE A 18 -0.07 -6.88 5.39
C ILE A 18 0.59 -7.21 6.74
N GLN A 19 0.25 -8.34 7.34
CA GLN A 19 0.84 -8.75 8.61
C GLN A 19 2.35 -8.98 8.50
N PHE A 20 2.81 -9.66 7.45
CA PHE A 20 4.23 -9.88 7.18
C PHE A 20 5.00 -8.55 7.06
N LEU A 21 4.45 -7.57 6.34
CA LEU A 21 5.08 -6.26 6.18
C LEU A 21 5.22 -5.50 7.52
N ARG A 22 4.28 -5.70 8.45
CA ARG A 22 4.31 -5.09 9.80
C ARG A 22 5.31 -5.74 10.76
N GLU A 23 5.68 -7.00 10.51
CA GLU A 23 6.61 -7.77 11.36
C GLU A 23 8.09 -7.52 11.00
N LEU A 24 8.38 -6.81 9.91
CA LEU A 24 9.75 -6.51 9.50
C LEU A 24 10.39 -5.44 10.43
N PRO A 25 11.64 -5.63 10.88
CA PRO A 25 12.31 -4.71 11.80
C PRO A 25 12.52 -3.33 11.17
N MET A 26 12.20 -2.23 11.85
CA MET A 26 12.29 -0.88 11.26
C MET A 26 13.74 -0.44 10.95
N ASP A 27 14.24 -0.84 9.78
CA ASP A 27 15.36 -0.21 9.10
C ASP A 27 14.80 0.85 8.12
N GLY A 28 15.59 1.85 7.69
CA GLY A 28 15.08 2.99 6.90
C GLY A 28 14.32 2.60 5.61
N ALA A 29 14.61 1.42 5.05
CA ALA A 29 13.91 0.83 3.90
C ALA A 29 12.52 0.22 4.23
N ILE A 30 12.19 -0.01 5.50
CA ILE A 30 10.95 -0.65 5.97
C ILE A 30 9.87 0.38 6.30
N GLY A 31 10.26 1.62 6.64
CA GLY A 31 9.32 2.72 6.84
C GLY A 31 8.44 2.96 5.61
N ILE A 32 9.01 2.92 4.41
CA ILE A 32 8.23 3.12 3.17
C ILE A 32 7.29 1.95 2.88
N ASN A 33 7.68 0.72 3.21
CA ASN A 33 6.81 -0.45 3.07
C ASN A 33 5.61 -0.38 4.02
N SER A 34 5.80 0.15 5.24
CA SER A 34 4.68 0.39 6.15
C SER A 34 3.73 1.46 5.62
N VAL A 35 4.26 2.55 5.04
CA VAL A 35 3.46 3.61 4.41
C VAL A 35 2.66 3.06 3.23
N LEU A 36 3.27 2.23 2.38
CA LEU A 36 2.58 1.54 1.29
C LEU A 36 1.51 0.57 1.82
N GLY A 37 1.79 -0.13 2.93
CA GLY A 37 0.81 -0.98 3.60
C GLY A 37 -0.43 -0.21 4.02
N THR A 38 -0.25 0.96 4.66
CA THR A 38 -1.35 1.86 5.02
C THR A 38 -2.12 2.35 3.79
N TYR A 39 -1.43 2.71 2.71
CA TYR A 39 -2.06 3.13 1.45
C TYR A 39 -3.00 2.06 0.87
N TYR A 40 -2.49 0.83 0.72
CA TYR A 40 -3.29 -0.25 0.14
C TYR A 40 -4.45 -0.68 1.06
N GLU A 41 -4.24 -0.70 2.38
CA GLU A 41 -5.30 -0.98 3.35
C GLU A 41 -6.43 0.06 3.26
N ALA A 42 -6.09 1.33 3.09
CA ALA A 42 -7.06 2.40 2.89
C ALA A 42 -7.86 2.22 1.60
N LEU A 43 -7.19 1.92 0.48
CA LEU A 43 -7.86 1.61 -0.80
C LEU A 43 -8.84 0.43 -0.68
N PHE A 44 -8.44 -0.65 -0.01
CA PHE A 44 -9.31 -1.82 0.19
C PHE A 44 -10.53 -1.52 1.05
N ASN A 45 -10.40 -0.61 2.01
CA ASN A 45 -11.48 -0.23 2.92
C ASN A 45 -12.34 0.93 2.39
N ASN A 46 -12.11 1.41 1.16
CA ASN A 46 -12.72 2.62 0.59
C ASN A 46 -12.49 3.88 1.47
N ASP A 47 -11.39 3.92 2.22
CA ASP A 47 -10.97 5.09 2.98
C ASP A 47 -10.15 6.02 2.09
N GLN A 48 -10.85 6.76 1.22
CA GLN A 48 -10.20 7.63 0.25
C GLN A 48 -9.43 8.78 0.91
N ALA A 49 -9.86 9.28 2.07
CA ALA A 49 -9.16 10.33 2.77
C ALA A 49 -7.73 9.90 3.15
N THR A 50 -7.60 8.71 3.75
CA THR A 50 -6.30 8.15 4.11
C THR A 50 -5.47 7.79 2.86
N ALA A 51 -6.11 7.27 1.81
CA ALA A 51 -5.41 6.95 0.56
C ALA A 51 -4.82 8.21 -0.11
N ASP A 52 -5.59 9.29 -0.17
CA ASP A 52 -5.16 10.57 -0.75
C ASP A 52 -4.02 11.20 0.05
N GLU A 53 -4.11 11.20 1.39
CA GLU A 53 -3.04 11.72 2.26
C GLU A 53 -1.72 10.99 2.04
N VAL A 54 -1.75 9.66 1.96
CA VAL A 54 -0.54 8.86 1.74
C VAL A 54 0.00 9.05 0.32
N ALA A 55 -0.88 9.12 -0.69
CA ALA A 55 -0.48 9.39 -2.06
C ALA A 55 0.22 10.76 -2.20
N ASP A 56 -0.25 11.78 -1.49
CA ASP A 56 0.36 13.10 -1.47
C ASP A 56 1.73 13.11 -0.80
N VAL A 57 1.90 12.36 0.29
CA VAL A 57 3.22 12.18 0.92
C VAL A 57 4.17 11.49 -0.06
N LEU A 58 3.75 10.43 -0.74
CA LEU A 58 4.58 9.72 -1.71
C LEU A 58 4.93 10.62 -2.91
N ARG A 59 3.98 11.43 -3.40
CA ARG A 59 4.20 12.39 -4.50
C ARG A 59 5.22 13.46 -4.14
N LYS A 60 5.15 14.02 -2.93
CA LYS A 60 6.11 15.05 -2.45
C LYS A 60 7.53 14.52 -2.25
N ASN A 61 7.69 13.21 -2.09
CA ASN A 61 8.97 12.56 -1.85
C ASN A 61 9.46 11.74 -3.05
N GLU A 62 8.94 12.00 -4.26
CA GLU A 62 9.35 11.33 -5.51
C GLU A 62 9.11 9.81 -5.56
N TYR A 63 8.24 9.28 -4.70
CA TYR A 63 7.88 7.86 -4.62
C TYR A 63 6.53 7.53 -5.30
N VAL A 64 5.96 8.45 -6.07
CA VAL A 64 4.66 8.27 -6.73
C VAL A 64 4.64 7.06 -7.69
N SER A 65 5.79 6.72 -8.27
CA SER A 65 5.97 5.57 -9.15
C SER A 65 5.66 4.23 -8.47
N LEU A 66 5.69 4.18 -7.13
CA LEU A 66 5.36 2.99 -6.36
C LEU A 66 3.86 2.69 -6.32
N ILE A 67 3.01 3.67 -6.60
CA ILE A 67 1.54 3.57 -6.54
C ILE A 67 0.85 4.00 -7.84
N GLU A 68 1.62 4.29 -8.89
CA GLU A 68 1.11 4.87 -10.14
C GLU A 68 0.00 4.03 -10.78
N ASP A 69 0.02 2.70 -10.61
CA ASP A 69 -0.99 1.77 -11.12
C ASP A 69 -2.37 1.90 -10.44
N THR A 70 -2.44 2.63 -9.33
CA THR A 70 -3.65 2.83 -8.53
C THR A 70 -4.25 4.24 -8.62
N LEU A 71 -3.54 5.21 -9.22
CA LEU A 71 -3.90 6.64 -9.26
C LEU A 71 -4.85 7.05 -10.41
N LYS A 72 -5.85 6.23 -10.73
CA LYS A 72 -6.78 6.51 -11.85
C LYS A 72 -7.69 7.72 -11.64
#